data_AF-A0A2I0PEQ1-F1
#
_entry.id   AF-A0A2I0PEQ1-F1
#
_cell.length_a   1.000
_cell.length_b   1.000
_cell.length_c   1.000
_cell.angle_alpha   90.00
_cell.angle_beta   90.00
_cell.angle_gamma   90.00
#
_symmetry.space_group_name_H-M   'P 1'
#
loop_
_entity.id
_entity.type
_entity.pdbx_description
1 polymer ?
#
loop_
_entity_poly.entity_id
_entity_poly.type
_entity_poly.pdbx_seq_one_letter_code
_entity_poly.pdbx_strand_id
1 'polypeptide(L)'
;MSLIGRWRSIVLLFALLTLAASASAATGSIQINVHPGGGTVCLDTACKECPATPDGPGTVTFENVEAGWYHMLNVYGTPGYEPWLGQIYLDLSGTALTRDIYLQPLPKKPAGTATVRVAITPDGGKACLDRMCELSSGDGSGSWSVQFTDIEANTNHTVTIAREGYATWTTEVRLLPGQTSTMSVVLDPLPPEESPSPTRSSAPTPQPEPTRAAVPGWLALLAFAACGTAWMLNGRRAQ
;
A
#
# COMPACT_ATOMS: atom_id res chain seq x y z
N MET A 1 49.71 93.10 53.30
CA MET A 1 51.09 92.62 53.10
C MET A 1 51.03 91.18 52.61
N SER A 2 51.62 90.93 51.44
CA SER A 2 52.16 89.65 50.94
C SER A 2 51.27 88.40 50.83
N LEU A 3 51.35 87.55 49.79
CA LEU A 3 52.17 87.49 48.60
C LEU A 3 51.50 86.50 47.62
N ILE A 4 51.45 86.91 46.36
CA ILE A 4 51.57 86.15 45.12
C ILE A 4 52.04 84.69 45.27
N GLY A 5 51.33 83.76 44.62
CA GLY A 5 51.97 82.59 44.01
C GLY A 5 51.29 81.24 44.22
N ARG A 6 50.44 80.84 43.25
CA ARG A 6 50.42 79.49 42.62
C ARG A 6 49.24 79.33 41.66
N TRP A 7 49.29 80.05 40.56
CA TRP A 7 48.53 79.72 39.34
C TRP A 7 49.39 78.81 38.45
N ARG A 8 49.63 77.58 38.88
CA ARG A 8 50.22 76.51 38.06
C ARG A 8 49.84 75.18 38.70
N SER A 9 48.70 74.63 38.28
CA SER A 9 48.36 73.19 38.31
C SER A 9 46.90 73.01 37.87
N ILE A 10 46.54 73.59 36.72
CA ILE A 10 45.48 73.03 35.88
C ILE A 10 46.21 72.13 34.89
N VAL A 11 45.64 70.96 34.62
CA VAL A 11 46.14 69.88 33.75
C VAL A 11 47.16 68.95 34.39
N LEU A 12 46.68 67.94 35.13
CA LEU A 12 47.21 66.56 35.17
C LEU A 12 46.48 65.76 36.26
N LEU A 13 45.32 65.17 35.91
CA LEU A 13 44.87 63.82 36.32
C LEU A 13 43.39 63.61 35.90
N PHE A 14 43.08 63.76 34.62
CA PHE A 14 41.83 63.26 34.05
C PHE A 14 42.16 62.61 32.71
N ALA A 15 42.55 61.33 32.77
CA ALA A 15 42.47 60.36 31.67
C ALA A 15 43.06 59.03 32.15
N LEU A 16 42.38 58.35 33.09
CA LEU A 16 42.46 56.88 33.06
C LEU A 16 41.52 56.44 31.94
N LEU A 17 42.04 56.44 30.72
CA LEU A 17 41.38 55.90 29.55
C LEU A 17 41.30 54.38 29.78
N THR A 18 40.16 53.89 30.24
CA THR A 18 39.88 52.46 30.29
C THR A 18 39.85 51.95 28.85
N LEU A 19 40.94 51.34 28.41
CA LEU A 19 41.00 50.61 27.16
C LEU A 19 40.16 49.33 27.33
N ALA A 20 38.85 49.43 27.12
CA ALA A 20 38.02 48.26 26.94
C ALA A 20 38.40 47.66 25.58
N ALA A 21 39.28 46.66 25.60
CA ALA A 21 39.48 45.81 24.44
C ALA A 21 38.17 45.06 24.22
N SER A 22 37.36 45.50 23.25
CA SER A 22 36.25 44.71 22.74
C SER A 22 36.86 43.48 22.07
N ALA A 23 36.93 42.35 22.78
CA ALA A 23 37.23 41.08 22.15
C ALA A 23 36.12 40.82 21.12
N SER A 24 36.46 40.83 19.83
CA SER A 24 35.53 40.36 18.80
C SER A 24 35.24 38.89 19.10
N ALA A 25 33.95 38.53 19.22
CA ALA A 25 33.58 37.13 19.25
C ALA A 25 34.10 36.47 17.96
N ALA A 26 34.73 35.30 18.09
CA ALA A 26 35.06 34.50 16.92
C ALA A 26 33.73 34.09 16.26
N THR A 27 33.66 34.14 14.94
CA THR A 27 32.48 33.71 14.19
C THR A 27 32.86 32.68 13.14
N GLY A 28 31.98 31.73 12.87
CA GLY A 28 32.14 30.74 11.80
C GLY A 28 30.87 30.60 10.95
N SER A 29 30.81 29.52 10.18
CA SER A 29 29.64 29.17 9.38
C SER A 29 29.13 27.78 9.72
N ILE A 30 27.82 27.59 9.61
CA ILE A 30 27.17 26.31 9.86
C ILE A 30 26.32 25.97 8.65
N GLN A 31 26.66 24.88 7.97
CA GLN A 31 25.86 24.26 6.92
C GLN A 31 25.02 23.13 7.52
N ILE A 32 23.72 23.18 7.29
CA ILE A 32 22.75 22.16 7.67
C ILE A 32 22.24 21.47 6.40
N ASN A 33 22.36 20.15 6.35
CA ASN A 33 21.77 19.31 5.32
C ASN A 33 20.60 18.53 5.93
N VAL A 34 19.39 18.77 5.45
CA VAL A 34 18.17 18.11 5.94
C VAL A 34 17.75 17.01 4.97
N HIS A 35 17.53 15.79 5.48
CA HIS A 35 17.16 14.61 4.71
C HIS A 35 15.75 14.12 5.13
N PRO A 36 14.75 14.15 4.24
CA PRO A 36 14.75 14.81 2.92
C PRO A 36 14.68 16.34 3.04
N GLY A 37 15.05 17.06 1.97
CA GLY A 37 14.98 18.51 1.95
C GLY A 37 13.54 19.04 1.92
N GLY A 38 13.34 20.22 2.52
CA GLY A 38 12.06 20.94 2.56
C GLY A 38 11.76 21.52 3.94
N GLY A 39 10.80 22.45 4.01
CA GLY A 39 10.41 23.11 5.26
C GLY A 39 11.33 24.27 5.63
N THR A 40 11.42 24.59 6.92
CA THR A 40 12.17 25.71 7.46
C THR A 40 13.24 25.21 8.43
N VAL A 41 14.45 25.75 8.32
CA VAL A 41 15.56 25.54 9.27
C VAL A 41 15.81 26.83 10.01
N CYS A 42 15.73 26.80 11.33
CA CYS A 42 16.04 27.91 12.21
C CYS A 42 17.26 27.59 13.07
N LEU A 43 18.25 28.47 13.04
CA LEU A 43 19.36 28.51 13.98
C LEU A 43 19.15 29.70 14.92
N ASP A 44 18.93 29.40 16.19
CA ASP A 44 18.41 30.32 17.20
C ASP A 44 17.15 31.03 16.71
N THR A 45 17.24 32.33 16.43
CA THR A 45 16.14 33.16 15.93
C THR A 45 16.19 33.38 14.42
N ALA A 46 17.26 32.96 13.74
CA ALA A 46 17.44 33.15 12.31
C ALA A 46 16.88 31.93 11.55
N CYS A 47 15.88 32.16 10.69
CA CYS A 47 15.23 31.11 9.92
C CYS A 47 15.47 31.27 8.42
N LYS A 48 15.61 30.14 7.72
CA LYS A 48 15.74 30.06 6.27
C LYS A 48 14.91 28.91 5.74
N GLU A 49 14.28 29.13 4.60
CA GLU A 49 13.60 28.06 3.87
C GLU A 49 14.63 27.06 3.34
N CYS A 50 14.35 25.78 3.56
CA CYS A 50 15.16 24.67 3.08
C CYS A 50 14.62 24.19 1.73
N PRO A 51 15.43 24.12 0.67
CA PRO A 51 14.98 23.64 -0.64
C PRO A 51 14.37 22.24 -0.54
N ALA A 52 13.20 22.06 -1.14
CA ALA A 52 12.53 20.76 -1.18
C ALA A 52 13.26 19.82 -2.17
N THR A 53 13.75 18.70 -1.66
CA THR A 53 14.43 17.65 -2.44
C THR A 53 13.91 16.29 -1.97
N PRO A 54 12.86 15.73 -2.61
CA PRO A 54 12.17 14.53 -2.12
C PRO A 54 13.09 13.33 -1.88
N ASP A 55 14.13 13.19 -2.71
CA ASP A 55 15.06 12.06 -2.70
C ASP A 55 16.48 12.45 -2.27
N GLY A 56 16.68 13.62 -1.66
CA GLY A 56 18.02 14.12 -1.32
C GLY A 56 18.03 15.17 -0.21
N PRO A 57 19.21 15.70 0.13
CA PRO A 57 19.31 16.75 1.13
C PRO A 57 18.84 18.09 0.59
N GLY A 58 18.16 18.86 1.43
CA GLY A 58 18.04 20.31 1.28
C GLY A 58 19.12 20.96 2.12
N THR A 59 19.82 21.96 1.56
CA THR A 59 20.97 22.59 2.24
C THR A 59 20.69 24.05 2.58
N VAL A 60 21.01 24.41 3.82
CA VAL A 60 20.93 25.78 4.35
C VAL A 60 22.24 26.12 5.06
N THR A 61 22.84 27.27 4.75
CA THR A 61 24.05 27.74 5.43
C THR A 61 23.77 29.00 6.24
N PHE A 62 24.22 29.04 7.49
CA PHE A 62 24.26 30.22 8.36
C PHE A 62 25.69 30.73 8.43
N GLU A 63 25.87 32.02 8.18
CA GLU A 63 27.16 32.70 8.20
C GLU A 63 27.25 33.60 9.43
N ASN A 64 28.46 33.92 9.87
CA ASN A 64 28.72 34.78 11.04
C ASN A 64 28.07 34.25 12.33
N VAL A 65 28.06 32.94 12.51
CA VAL A 65 27.54 32.28 13.71
C VAL A 65 28.58 32.41 14.82
N GLU A 66 28.14 32.80 16.02
CA GLU A 66 29.03 32.97 17.17
C GLU A 66 29.73 31.66 17.55
N ALA A 67 31.04 31.66 17.66
CA ALA A 67 31.81 30.50 18.06
C ALA A 67 32.00 30.43 19.58
N GLY A 68 32.19 29.22 20.10
CA GLY A 68 32.33 28.94 21.53
C GLY A 68 31.03 28.73 22.29
N TRP A 69 29.90 28.62 21.58
CA TRP A 69 28.56 28.50 22.17
C TRP A 69 27.72 27.39 21.53
N TYR A 70 26.68 26.97 22.26
CA TYR A 70 25.63 26.11 21.74
C TYR A 70 24.52 26.98 21.13
N HIS A 71 24.13 26.63 19.91
CA HIS A 71 22.99 27.21 19.20
C HIS A 71 21.84 26.22 19.18
N MET A 72 20.61 26.72 19.32
CA MET A 72 19.41 25.93 19.13
C MET A 72 19.14 25.76 17.64
N LEU A 73 19.01 24.52 17.19
CA LEU A 73 18.64 24.20 15.82
C LEU A 73 17.25 23.57 15.81
N ASN A 74 16.34 24.16 15.04
CA ASN A 74 14.97 23.70 14.86
C ASN A 74 14.71 23.50 13.36
N VAL A 75 14.21 22.33 12.97
CA VAL A 75 13.81 22.00 11.60
C VAL A 75 12.36 21.56 11.64
N TYR A 76 11.49 22.22 10.88
CA TYR A 76 10.06 21.92 10.89
C TYR A 76 9.40 22.23 9.54
N GLY A 77 8.17 21.75 9.37
CA GLY A 77 7.37 22.04 8.17
C GLY A 77 7.73 21.19 6.95
N THR A 78 8.62 20.21 7.09
CA THR A 78 8.90 19.23 6.03
C THR A 78 7.71 18.27 5.88
N PRO A 79 7.03 18.22 4.72
CA PRO A 79 5.78 17.47 4.57
C PRO A 79 5.95 15.97 4.84
N GLY A 80 5.16 15.42 5.77
CA GLY A 80 5.19 13.99 6.09
C GLY A 80 6.26 13.58 7.11
N TYR A 81 6.98 14.52 7.71
CA TYR A 81 8.05 14.27 8.68
C TYR A 81 7.82 14.98 10.01
N GLU A 82 8.35 14.40 11.09
CA GLU A 82 8.37 15.01 12.41
C GLU A 82 9.37 16.18 12.47
N PRO A 83 9.08 17.25 13.24
CA PRO A 83 10.04 18.31 13.46
C PRO A 83 11.24 17.79 14.25
N TRP A 84 12.41 18.36 13.98
CA TRP A 84 13.64 18.05 14.70
C TRP A 84 14.07 19.25 15.53
N LEU A 85 14.46 19.01 16.78
CA LEU A 85 14.95 20.03 17.70
C LEU A 85 16.21 19.53 18.39
N GLY A 86 17.25 20.35 18.39
CA GLY A 86 18.49 20.01 19.08
C GLY A 86 19.40 21.22 19.28
N GLN A 87 20.59 20.94 19.77
CA GLN A 87 21.63 21.93 19.98
C GLN A 87 22.86 21.56 19.18
N ILE A 88 23.54 22.57 18.63
CA ILE A 88 24.82 22.40 17.93
C ILE A 88 25.85 23.32 18.56
N TYR A 89 27.04 22.78 18.82
CA TYR A 89 28.17 23.56 19.33
C TYR A 89 29.08 23.94 18.16
N LEU A 90 29.36 25.24 18.03
CA LEU A 90 30.40 25.74 17.13
C LEU A 90 31.64 26.05 17.96
N ASP A 91 32.77 25.39 17.67
CA ASP A 91 33.99 25.60 18.46
C ASP A 91 34.69 26.92 18.12
N LEU A 92 35.58 27.36 19.03
CA LEU A 92 36.32 28.62 18.93
C LEU A 92 37.31 28.68 17.76
N SER A 93 37.49 27.62 16.95
CA SER A 93 38.39 27.65 15.80
C SER A 93 37.87 28.51 14.65
N GLY A 94 36.56 28.85 14.65
CA GLY A 94 35.92 29.63 13.59
C GLY A 94 35.79 28.88 12.26
N THR A 95 35.97 27.55 12.25
CA THR A 95 35.84 26.74 11.03
C THR A 95 34.37 26.46 10.66
N ALA A 96 34.15 26.18 9.37
CA ALA A 96 32.85 25.79 8.86
C ALA A 96 32.41 24.43 9.41
N LEU A 97 31.22 24.37 10.01
CA LEU A 97 30.60 23.17 10.55
C LEU A 97 29.54 22.65 9.59
N THR A 98 29.63 21.39 9.17
CA THR A 98 28.54 20.72 8.44
C THR A 98 27.80 19.76 9.35
N ARG A 99 26.47 19.78 9.32
CA ARG A 99 25.60 18.87 10.07
C ARG A 99 24.49 18.30 9.20
N ASP A 100 24.37 16.98 9.24
CA ASP A 100 23.27 16.25 8.60
C ASP A 100 22.17 15.95 9.62
N ILE A 101 20.93 16.25 9.23
CA ILE A 101 19.71 16.01 10.01
C ILE A 101 18.84 15.03 9.22
N TYR A 102 18.57 13.87 9.81
CA TYR A 102 17.68 12.86 9.24
C TYR A 102 16.34 12.95 9.95
N LEU A 103 15.31 13.37 9.22
CA LEU A 103 13.97 13.51 9.79
C LEU A 103 13.29 12.14 9.89
N GLN A 104 12.51 11.97 10.95
CA GLN A 104 11.69 10.77 11.11
C GLN A 104 10.37 10.97 10.36
N PRO A 105 9.95 10.03 9.49
CA PRO A 105 8.66 10.12 8.84
C PRO A 105 7.56 10.05 9.90
N LEU A 106 6.52 10.85 9.72
CA LEU A 106 5.35 10.78 10.58
C LEU A 106 4.80 9.35 10.54
N PRO A 107 4.39 8.78 11.68
CA PRO A 107 3.75 7.48 11.69
C PRO A 107 2.54 7.52 10.77
N LYS A 108 2.43 6.53 9.88
CA LYS A 108 1.26 6.38 9.01
C LYS A 108 0.04 6.36 9.92
N LYS A 109 -0.85 7.35 9.78
CA LYS A 109 -2.09 7.43 10.54
C LYS A 109 -2.75 6.05 10.48
N PRO A 110 -3.09 5.41 11.62
CA PRO A 110 -3.69 4.09 11.59
C PRO A 110 -4.90 4.16 10.68
N ALA A 111 -4.94 3.26 9.69
CA ALA A 111 -6.13 3.10 8.87
C ALA A 111 -7.26 2.76 9.84
N GLY A 112 -8.22 3.68 10.01
CA GLY A 112 -9.45 3.33 10.71
C GLY A 112 -10.13 2.18 9.97
N THR A 113 -11.06 1.51 10.62
CA THR A 113 -11.85 0.47 9.93
C THR A 113 -13.06 1.07 9.24
N ALA A 114 -13.56 0.39 8.21
CA ALA A 114 -14.78 0.68 7.50
C ALA A 114 -15.65 -0.57 7.38
N THR A 115 -16.90 -0.38 6.97
CA THR A 115 -17.85 -1.46 6.68
C THR A 115 -18.32 -1.37 5.23
N VAL A 116 -18.49 -2.51 4.58
CA VAL A 116 -19.11 -2.61 3.25
C VAL A 116 -20.37 -3.46 3.36
N ARG A 117 -21.49 -2.97 2.85
CA ARG A 117 -22.75 -3.72 2.73
C ARG A 117 -23.13 -3.81 1.25
N VAL A 118 -23.39 -5.02 0.79
CA VAL A 118 -23.75 -5.29 -0.61
C VAL A 118 -25.08 -6.02 -0.63
N ALA A 119 -26.07 -5.47 -1.33
CA ALA A 119 -27.32 -6.15 -1.65
C ALA A 119 -27.23 -6.68 -3.08
N ILE A 120 -27.59 -7.95 -3.29
CA ILE A 120 -27.33 -8.70 -4.52
C ILE A 120 -28.63 -9.33 -5.00
N THR A 121 -28.97 -9.08 -6.25
CA THR A 121 -30.13 -9.65 -6.95
C THR A 121 -29.64 -10.33 -8.23
N PRO A 122 -30.02 -11.59 -8.52
CA PRO A 122 -30.90 -12.43 -7.71
C PRO A 122 -30.15 -13.12 -6.56
N ASP A 123 -30.85 -13.77 -5.64
CA ASP A 123 -30.30 -14.39 -4.42
C ASP A 123 -29.35 -15.57 -4.66
N GLY A 124 -28.32 -15.69 -3.82
CA GLY A 124 -27.33 -16.77 -3.92
C GLY A 124 -26.08 -16.40 -4.71
N GLY A 125 -25.10 -17.31 -4.68
CA GLY A 125 -23.77 -17.12 -5.26
C GLY A 125 -22.70 -16.81 -4.22
N LYS A 126 -21.63 -16.15 -4.67
CA LYS A 126 -20.45 -15.79 -3.89
C LYS A 126 -20.17 -14.30 -4.03
N ALA A 127 -20.02 -13.61 -2.91
CA ALA A 127 -19.56 -12.22 -2.88
C ALA A 127 -18.23 -12.17 -2.14
N CYS A 128 -17.23 -11.52 -2.73
CA CYS A 128 -15.92 -11.34 -2.16
C CYS A 128 -15.57 -9.86 -2.07
N LEU A 129 -14.96 -9.45 -0.97
CA LEU A 129 -14.21 -8.20 -0.82
C LEU A 129 -12.73 -8.57 -0.68
N ASP A 130 -11.93 -8.24 -1.69
CA ASP A 130 -10.58 -8.74 -1.89
C ASP A 130 -10.51 -10.27 -1.81
N ARG A 131 -10.03 -10.81 -0.67
CA ARG A 131 -9.87 -12.24 -0.41
C ARG A 131 -10.90 -12.77 0.59
N MET A 132 -11.71 -11.92 1.20
CA MET A 132 -12.77 -12.30 2.13
C MET A 132 -14.04 -12.60 1.33
N CYS A 133 -14.56 -13.82 1.42
CA CYS A 133 -15.71 -14.24 0.63
C CYS A 133 -16.81 -14.81 1.51
N GLU A 134 -18.05 -14.45 1.17
CA GLU A 134 -19.27 -14.99 1.75
C GLU A 134 -20.09 -15.69 0.68
N LEU A 135 -20.73 -16.79 1.07
CA LEU A 135 -21.55 -17.62 0.19
C LEU A 135 -23.01 -17.57 0.62
N SER A 136 -23.90 -17.51 -0.35
CA SER A 136 -25.32 -17.71 -0.15
C SER A 136 -25.81 -18.81 -1.09
N SER A 137 -26.58 -19.76 -0.56
CA SER A 137 -27.22 -20.80 -1.38
C SER A 137 -28.45 -20.28 -2.14
N GLY A 138 -28.92 -19.07 -1.82
CA GLY A 138 -30.25 -18.59 -2.22
C GLY A 138 -31.34 -19.26 -1.37
N ASP A 139 -32.25 -18.46 -0.85
CA ASP A 139 -33.41 -18.91 -0.05
C ASP A 139 -34.74 -18.73 -0.81
N GLY A 140 -34.67 -18.33 -2.09
CA GLY A 140 -35.81 -18.00 -2.93
C GLY A 140 -36.38 -16.60 -2.67
N SER A 141 -35.77 -15.79 -1.80
CA SER A 141 -36.24 -14.41 -1.54
C SER A 141 -36.02 -13.46 -2.72
N GLY A 142 -35.23 -13.89 -3.72
CA GLY A 142 -34.91 -13.10 -4.90
C GLY A 142 -33.81 -12.06 -4.68
N SER A 143 -33.37 -11.80 -3.44
CA SER A 143 -32.18 -10.98 -3.17
C SER A 143 -31.50 -11.37 -1.85
N TRP A 144 -30.19 -11.22 -1.74
CA TRP A 144 -29.47 -11.43 -0.49
C TRP A 144 -28.53 -10.27 -0.16
N SER A 145 -28.18 -10.10 1.12
CA SER A 145 -27.25 -9.06 1.56
C SER A 145 -26.06 -9.66 2.28
N VAL A 146 -24.87 -9.17 1.96
CA VAL A 146 -23.61 -9.46 2.67
C VAL A 146 -23.07 -8.19 3.33
N GLN A 147 -22.42 -8.35 4.48
CA GLN A 147 -21.72 -7.28 5.16
C GLN A 147 -20.29 -7.71 5.51
N PHE A 148 -19.31 -6.88 5.15
CA PHE A 148 -17.90 -7.03 5.51
C PHE A 148 -17.55 -5.92 6.50
N THR A 149 -17.12 -6.28 7.70
CA THR A 149 -16.71 -5.34 8.75
C THR A 149 -15.20 -5.33 8.93
N ASP A 150 -14.69 -4.33 9.66
CA ASP A 150 -13.28 -4.23 10.03
C ASP A 150 -12.31 -4.17 8.85
N ILE A 151 -12.76 -3.55 7.75
CA ILE A 151 -11.97 -3.40 6.53
C ILE A 151 -11.04 -2.20 6.65
N GLU A 152 -9.80 -2.33 6.19
CA GLU A 152 -8.83 -1.23 6.15
C GLU A 152 -9.43 -0.03 5.40
N ALA A 153 -9.41 1.17 6.02
CA ALA A 153 -9.87 2.38 5.36
C ALA A 153 -8.72 3.21 4.77
N ASN A 154 -9.09 4.16 3.91
CA ASN A 154 -8.21 4.98 3.07
C ASN A 154 -7.46 4.20 1.98
N THR A 155 -7.88 2.96 1.72
CA THR A 155 -7.39 2.06 0.67
C THR A 155 -8.52 1.71 -0.31
N ASN A 156 -8.14 1.28 -1.52
CA ASN A 156 -9.08 0.74 -2.50
C ASN A 156 -9.22 -0.78 -2.26
N HIS A 157 -10.44 -1.28 -2.37
CA HIS A 157 -10.78 -2.69 -2.24
C HIS A 157 -11.58 -3.14 -3.45
N THR A 158 -11.44 -4.40 -3.84
CA THR A 158 -12.15 -4.98 -4.98
C THR A 158 -13.31 -5.82 -4.50
N VAL A 159 -14.52 -5.48 -4.94
CA VAL A 159 -15.71 -6.32 -4.73
C VAL A 159 -15.92 -7.18 -5.97
N THR A 160 -16.03 -8.49 -5.79
CA THR A 160 -16.36 -9.44 -6.87
C THR A 160 -17.56 -10.28 -6.47
N ILE A 161 -18.55 -10.38 -7.36
CA ILE A 161 -19.76 -11.18 -7.15
C ILE A 161 -19.90 -12.16 -8.31
N ALA A 162 -20.04 -13.44 -7.97
CA ALA A 162 -20.17 -14.51 -8.95
C ALA A 162 -21.34 -15.43 -8.58
N ARG A 163 -22.12 -15.81 -9.59
CA ARG A 163 -23.23 -16.76 -9.46
C ARG A 163 -23.32 -17.59 -10.74
N GLU A 164 -23.59 -18.88 -10.59
CA GLU A 164 -23.79 -19.79 -11.73
C GLU A 164 -24.95 -19.31 -12.62
N GLY A 165 -24.73 -19.29 -13.93
CA GLY A 165 -25.69 -18.78 -14.92
C GLY A 165 -25.73 -17.24 -15.05
N TYR A 166 -24.86 -16.51 -14.35
CA TYR A 166 -24.79 -15.03 -14.40
C TYR A 166 -23.37 -14.56 -14.69
N ALA A 167 -23.25 -13.38 -15.31
CA ALA A 167 -21.99 -12.71 -15.52
C ALA A 167 -21.37 -12.30 -14.18
N THR A 168 -20.07 -12.54 -14.01
CA THR A 168 -19.33 -12.07 -12.83
C THR A 168 -19.29 -10.55 -12.82
N TRP A 169 -19.69 -9.95 -11.70
CA TRP A 169 -19.64 -8.51 -11.49
C TRP A 169 -18.40 -8.14 -10.67
N THR A 170 -17.71 -7.05 -11.00
CA THR A 170 -16.54 -6.58 -10.26
C THR A 170 -16.48 -5.05 -10.22
N THR A 171 -16.12 -4.48 -9.07
CA THR A 171 -15.88 -3.04 -8.92
C THR A 171 -14.78 -2.75 -7.90
N GLU A 172 -14.18 -1.56 -7.98
CA GLU A 172 -13.31 -1.03 -6.94
C GLU A 172 -14.07 -0.03 -6.06
N VAL A 173 -13.86 -0.08 -4.75
CA VAL A 173 -14.43 0.85 -3.78
C VAL A 173 -13.33 1.41 -2.88
N ARG A 174 -13.28 2.74 -2.76
CA ARG A 174 -12.41 3.42 -1.80
C ARG A 174 -13.15 3.61 -0.49
N LEU A 175 -12.62 3.05 0.60
CA LEU A 175 -13.27 3.10 1.91
C LEU A 175 -12.74 4.27 2.75
N LEU A 176 -13.64 4.89 3.50
CA LEU A 176 -13.31 5.97 4.44
C LEU A 176 -13.51 5.50 5.89
N PRO A 177 -12.65 5.92 6.83
CA PRO A 177 -12.68 5.40 8.19
C PRO A 177 -14.00 5.74 8.89
N GLY A 178 -14.57 4.76 9.58
CA GLY A 178 -15.83 4.87 10.31
C GLY A 178 -17.09 4.89 9.44
N GLN A 179 -16.97 4.78 8.11
CA GLN A 179 -18.11 4.79 7.21
C GLN A 179 -18.60 3.38 6.85
N THR A 180 -19.90 3.29 6.55
CA THR A 180 -20.51 2.11 5.92
C THR A 180 -20.85 2.43 4.47
N SER A 181 -20.11 1.82 3.53
CA SER A 181 -20.40 1.91 2.11
C SER A 181 -21.47 0.89 1.74
N THR A 182 -22.60 1.35 1.20
CA THR A 182 -23.70 0.48 0.79
C THR A 182 -23.83 0.48 -0.73
N MET A 183 -24.00 -0.69 -1.34
CA MET A 183 -24.23 -0.83 -2.78
C MET A 183 -25.29 -1.89 -3.07
N SER A 184 -25.97 -1.72 -4.21
CA SER A 184 -26.95 -2.69 -4.73
C SER A 184 -26.51 -3.14 -6.12
N VAL A 185 -26.48 -4.45 -6.32
CA VAL A 185 -26.01 -5.09 -7.56
C VAL A 185 -27.11 -5.97 -8.11
N VAL A 186 -27.41 -5.79 -9.39
CA VAL A 186 -28.28 -6.68 -10.16
C VAL A 186 -27.37 -7.41 -11.16
N LEU A 187 -27.37 -8.74 -11.10
CA LEU A 187 -26.56 -9.59 -11.96
C LEU A 187 -27.26 -9.85 -13.29
N ASP A 188 -26.49 -9.77 -14.38
CA ASP A 188 -26.98 -10.07 -15.72
C ASP A 188 -26.86 -11.58 -16.00
N PRO A 189 -27.92 -12.25 -16.46
CA PRO A 189 -27.85 -13.67 -16.81
C PRO A 189 -26.95 -13.88 -18.03
N LEU A 190 -26.23 -15.01 -18.05
CA LEU A 190 -25.47 -15.42 -19.22
C LEU A 190 -26.42 -15.85 -20.35
N PRO A 191 -26.02 -15.68 -21.62
CA PRO A 191 -26.77 -16.23 -22.75
C PRO A 191 -26.93 -17.75 -22.60
N PRO A 192 -28.07 -18.34 -23.02
CA PRO A 192 -28.22 -19.78 -23.06
C PRO A 192 -27.08 -20.41 -23.87
N GLU A 193 -26.43 -21.44 -23.33
CA GLU A 193 -25.50 -22.23 -24.13
C GLU A 193 -26.28 -22.87 -25.28
N GLU A 194 -25.89 -22.59 -26.53
CA GLU A 194 -26.44 -23.29 -27.68
C GLU A 194 -26.05 -24.76 -27.56
N SER A 195 -27.02 -25.60 -27.17
CA SER A 195 -26.86 -27.06 -27.16
C SER A 195 -26.36 -27.50 -28.54
N PRO A 196 -25.31 -28.33 -28.66
CA PRO A 196 -24.94 -28.89 -29.94
C PRO A 196 -26.15 -29.63 -30.49
N SER A 197 -26.63 -29.19 -31.65
CA SER A 197 -27.71 -29.83 -32.39
C SER A 197 -27.41 -31.33 -32.48
N PRO A 198 -28.35 -32.25 -32.19
CA PRO A 198 -28.06 -33.67 -32.29
C PRO A 198 -27.65 -33.96 -33.74
N THR A 199 -26.37 -34.25 -33.96
CA THR A 199 -25.90 -34.81 -35.22
C THR A 199 -26.76 -36.03 -35.47
N ARG A 200 -27.61 -35.98 -36.50
CA ARG A 200 -28.34 -37.14 -37.00
C ARG A 200 -27.30 -38.25 -37.15
N SER A 201 -27.37 -39.25 -36.27
CA SER A 201 -26.63 -40.50 -36.41
C SER A 201 -26.98 -41.03 -37.79
N SER A 202 -26.00 -41.00 -38.69
CA SER A 202 -26.12 -41.61 -40.01
C SER A 202 -26.64 -43.03 -39.82
N ALA A 203 -27.70 -43.35 -40.55
CA ALA A 203 -28.33 -44.66 -40.56
C ALA A 203 -27.27 -45.78 -40.67
N PRO A 204 -27.47 -46.93 -40.00
CA PRO A 204 -26.55 -48.05 -40.16
C PRO A 204 -26.48 -48.44 -41.64
N THR A 205 -25.26 -48.54 -42.15
CA THR A 205 -24.94 -49.03 -43.49
C THR A 205 -25.71 -50.33 -43.75
N PRO A 206 -26.40 -50.50 -44.90
CA PRO A 206 -27.06 -51.76 -45.23
C PRO A 206 -26.03 -52.89 -45.22
N GLN A 207 -26.26 -53.88 -44.37
CA GLN A 207 -25.50 -55.13 -44.33
C GLN A 207 -25.61 -55.81 -45.70
N PRO A 208 -24.49 -56.20 -46.35
CA PRO A 208 -24.56 -56.89 -47.63
C PRO A 208 -25.30 -58.22 -47.48
N GLU A 209 -26.27 -58.42 -48.35
CA GLU A 209 -27.10 -59.61 -48.48
C GLU A 209 -26.19 -60.85 -48.67
N PRO A 210 -26.36 -61.94 -47.90
CA PRO A 210 -25.53 -63.13 -48.09
C PRO A 210 -25.85 -63.77 -49.44
N THR A 211 -24.87 -63.72 -50.35
CA THR A 211 -24.88 -64.46 -51.61
C THR A 211 -25.21 -65.93 -51.35
N ARG A 212 -26.37 -66.35 -51.84
CA ARG A 212 -26.86 -67.73 -51.81
C ARG A 212 -25.94 -68.61 -52.65
N ALA A 213 -24.90 -69.17 -52.02
CA ALA A 213 -24.13 -70.25 -52.60
C ALA A 213 -25.02 -71.50 -52.68
N ALA A 214 -25.23 -71.98 -53.90
CA ALA A 214 -25.92 -73.23 -54.18
C ALA A 214 -25.17 -74.38 -53.51
N VAL A 215 -25.85 -75.08 -52.61
CA VAL A 215 -25.35 -76.30 -51.96
C VAL A 215 -25.73 -77.49 -52.86
N PRO A 216 -24.78 -78.30 -53.35
CA PRO A 216 -25.09 -79.62 -53.88
C PRO A 216 -25.54 -80.50 -52.72
N GLY A 217 -26.77 -81.00 -52.79
CA GLY A 217 -27.42 -81.73 -51.71
C GLY A 217 -26.95 -83.18 -51.60
N TRP A 218 -26.06 -83.46 -50.65
CA TRP A 218 -25.85 -84.81 -50.09
C TRP A 218 -24.92 -84.73 -48.86
N LEU A 219 -25.29 -85.48 -47.80
CA LEU A 219 -24.65 -85.65 -46.47
C LEU A 219 -25.01 -84.56 -45.44
N ALA A 220 -25.33 -84.81 -44.17
CA ALA A 220 -25.67 -85.98 -43.34
C ALA A 220 -26.10 -85.35 -41.99
N LEU A 221 -27.32 -85.59 -41.48
CA LEU A 221 -27.64 -86.51 -40.38
C LEU A 221 -26.85 -86.31 -39.05
N LEU A 222 -27.63 -86.13 -37.97
CA LEU A 222 -27.34 -86.34 -36.53
C LEU A 222 -26.57 -85.21 -35.82
N ALA A 223 -26.76 -84.89 -34.54
CA ALA A 223 -27.75 -85.13 -33.49
C ALA A 223 -27.23 -84.40 -32.21
N PHE A 224 -28.09 -84.28 -31.18
CA PHE A 224 -27.77 -83.93 -29.77
C PHE A 224 -27.33 -82.49 -29.46
N ALA A 225 -27.44 -81.96 -28.24
CA ALA A 225 -28.36 -82.03 -27.10
C ALA A 225 -27.69 -81.19 -25.99
N ALA A 226 -28.52 -80.40 -25.29
CA ALA A 226 -28.42 -80.04 -23.87
C ALA A 226 -27.16 -79.36 -23.25
N CYS A 227 -27.49 -78.32 -22.47
CA CYS A 227 -26.96 -77.95 -21.15
C CYS A 227 -25.52 -77.43 -20.98
N GLY A 228 -25.39 -76.42 -20.10
CA GLY A 228 -24.14 -76.14 -19.39
C GLY A 228 -24.00 -74.71 -18.88
N THR A 229 -24.51 -74.44 -17.69
CA THR A 229 -24.17 -73.28 -16.85
C THR A 229 -22.72 -73.30 -16.36
N ALA A 230 -22.28 -72.15 -15.81
CA ALA A 230 -21.45 -72.00 -14.60
C ALA A 230 -19.92 -71.77 -14.71
N TRP A 231 -19.52 -70.56 -14.26
CA TRP A 231 -18.39 -70.25 -13.34
C TRP A 231 -16.95 -70.48 -13.90
N MET A 232 -15.85 -69.81 -13.51
CA MET A 232 -15.45 -69.00 -12.35
C MET A 232 -14.05 -68.37 -12.61
N LEU A 233 -13.70 -67.34 -11.81
CA LEU A 233 -12.35 -66.98 -11.27
C LEU A 233 -11.29 -66.41 -12.25
N ASN A 234 -10.40 -65.49 -11.88
CA ASN A 234 -9.66 -65.29 -10.62
C ASN A 234 -9.08 -63.84 -10.64
N GLY A 235 -8.99 -63.03 -9.57
CA GLY A 235 -8.21 -63.21 -8.34
C GLY A 235 -7.02 -62.20 -8.32
N ARG A 236 -7.16 -60.99 -7.74
CA ARG A 236 -6.56 -60.51 -6.46
C ARG A 236 -5.14 -61.00 -6.12
N ARG A 237 -4.27 -60.05 -5.75
CA ARG A 237 -3.55 -59.90 -4.45
C ARG A 237 -2.73 -58.59 -4.50
N ALA A 238 -2.97 -57.62 -3.60
CA ALA A 238 -2.52 -57.53 -2.20
C ALA A 238 -1.04 -57.12 -2.09
N GLN A 239 -0.78 -55.89 -1.64
CA GLN A 239 -0.42 -55.55 -0.26
C GLN A 239 -0.92 -54.13 0.05
#